data_AF-A0A523UKE6-F1
#
_entry.id   AF-A0A523UKE6-F1
#
_cell.length_a   1.000
_cell.length_b   1.000
_cell.length_c   1.000
_cell.angle_alpha   90.00
_cell.angle_beta   90.00
_cell.angle_gamma   90.00
#
_symmetry.space_group_name_H-M   'P 1'
#
loop_
_entity.id
_entity.type
_entity.pdbx_description
1 polymer ?
#
loop_
_entity_poly.entity_id
_entity_poly.type
_entity_poly.pdbx_seq_one_letter_code
_entity_poly.pdbx_strand_id
1 'polypeptide(L)'
;MSDNAKKDDVVVLGGREFKRVKNGLDEAQVAPFIDELTEERDKLAQSQDHIASLNRLAEMTVVESDKLATQIKTEAEEQAKAEGTAITDKAKEQARQMAEQKIAEAVEIANEKANAIQVKADEEAALMLENERNKIRSELHNLVNQQFGYMLEELESLKKQAAAVQADFDNRLAKPQEENSAAAMEIAKESDAIAAKITEESDAIAAKIAEESDAAAAEIAEETDTAVAEEKDTAAAEITEERDTTVGEEEDAAAAEITEGRDTTTAQQKDTAAAEIAEEKGTTVEEQSKVPDEHPEPSQTADYIEKSLDLSKLFEGGAKPDLGNPQWEVEILPPFNIGKIMEVVSFLDQLPEVENTEMIVPQIDMPSILVFLRGPMNLVDVLQTVPVVAHVEEVTTGKASTNGESGKGPRKVRISLSENITAQEKK
;
A
#
# COMPACT_ATOMS: atom_id res chain seq x y z
N MET A 1 52.38 129.02 -24.71
CA MET A 1 52.14 129.38 -23.29
C MET A 1 50.78 130.06 -23.23
N SER A 2 49.80 129.64 -22.41
CA SER A 2 49.76 128.46 -21.52
C SER A 2 48.32 128.11 -21.13
N ASP A 3 47.70 127.13 -21.78
CA ASP A 3 46.33 126.67 -21.47
C ASP A 3 46.32 125.35 -20.68
N ASN A 4 46.91 125.38 -19.47
CA ASN A 4 47.03 124.19 -18.61
C ASN A 4 46.52 124.43 -17.17
N ALA A 5 45.73 125.49 -16.96
CA ALA A 5 45.36 126.02 -15.63
C ALA A 5 43.87 125.81 -15.25
N LYS A 6 43.23 124.76 -15.77
CA LYS A 6 41.81 124.43 -15.50
C LYS A 6 41.54 122.93 -15.28
N LYS A 7 42.55 122.16 -14.85
CA LYS A 7 42.39 120.73 -14.52
C LYS A 7 42.43 120.40 -13.02
N ASP A 8 42.83 121.35 -12.17
CA ASP A 8 42.92 121.15 -10.71
C ASP A 8 41.56 121.22 -9.97
N ASP A 9 40.49 121.50 -10.73
CA ASP A 9 39.11 121.74 -10.25
C ASP A 9 38.23 120.47 -10.26
N VAL A 10 38.83 119.31 -10.56
CA VAL A 10 38.17 117.99 -10.57
C VAL A 10 39.00 116.99 -9.75
N VAL A 11 38.33 116.22 -8.90
CA VAL A 11 38.94 115.18 -8.06
C VAL A 11 38.26 113.84 -8.35
N VAL A 12 39.06 112.80 -8.62
CA VAL A 12 38.55 111.44 -8.88
C VAL A 12 38.52 110.66 -7.57
N LEU A 13 37.35 110.14 -7.18
CA LEU A 13 37.16 109.31 -5.99
C LEU A 13 36.28 108.11 -6.34
N GLY A 14 36.71 106.90 -5.96
CA GLY A 14 35.98 105.66 -6.26
C GLY A 14 35.75 105.37 -7.76
N GLY A 15 36.46 106.06 -8.65
CA GLY A 15 36.25 105.99 -10.11
C GLY A 15 35.26 107.01 -10.68
N ARG A 16 34.62 107.86 -9.85
CA ARG A 16 33.82 109.00 -10.31
C ARG A 16 34.58 110.33 -10.18
N GLU A 17 34.27 111.25 -11.08
CA GLU A 17 34.81 112.62 -11.08
C GLU A 17 33.87 113.57 -10.34
N PHE A 18 34.40 114.31 -9.36
CA PHE A 18 33.68 115.32 -8.59
C PHE A 18 34.34 116.68 -8.76
N LYS A 19 33.55 117.74 -8.95
CA LYS A 19 34.06 119.10 -8.97
C LYS A 19 34.54 119.50 -7.59
N ARG A 20 35.65 120.24 -7.56
CA ARG A 20 36.15 120.92 -6.38
C ARG A 20 35.47 122.28 -6.26
N VAL A 21 35.10 122.65 -5.04
CA VAL A 21 34.60 123.99 -4.71
C VAL A 21 35.45 124.57 -3.58
N LYS A 22 35.34 125.88 -3.33
CA LYS A 22 36.21 126.60 -2.36
C LYS A 22 36.34 125.95 -0.98
N ASN A 23 35.33 125.18 -0.55
CA ASN A 23 35.26 124.57 0.77
C ASN A 23 35.27 123.02 0.75
N GLY A 24 35.42 122.35 -0.41
CA GLY A 24 35.31 120.89 -0.49
C GLY A 24 35.04 120.33 -1.88
N LEU A 25 34.19 119.30 -1.95
CA LEU A 25 33.58 118.79 -3.18
C LEU A 25 32.21 119.44 -3.40
N ASP A 26 31.71 119.43 -4.63
CA ASP A 26 30.37 119.91 -4.97
C ASP A 26 29.28 119.01 -4.35
N GLU A 27 28.61 119.52 -3.32
CA GLU A 27 27.55 118.83 -2.56
C GLU A 27 26.40 118.35 -3.48
N ALA A 28 26.10 119.11 -4.54
CA ALA A 28 25.08 118.75 -5.53
C ALA A 28 25.48 117.56 -6.42
N GLN A 29 26.76 117.16 -6.42
CA GLN A 29 27.24 115.92 -7.05
C GLN A 29 27.45 114.78 -6.05
N VAL A 30 27.79 115.10 -4.80
CA VAL A 30 28.07 114.10 -3.76
C VAL A 30 26.79 113.50 -3.19
N ALA A 31 25.75 114.31 -2.90
CA ALA A 31 24.49 113.83 -2.35
C ALA A 31 23.81 112.74 -3.23
N PRO A 32 23.51 112.97 -4.53
CA PRO A 32 22.86 111.95 -5.35
C PRO A 32 23.72 110.69 -5.57
N PHE A 33 25.05 110.78 -5.43
CA PHE A 33 25.92 109.60 -5.46
C PHE A 33 25.87 108.79 -4.16
N ILE A 34 25.72 109.44 -3.00
CA ILE A 34 25.48 108.76 -1.73
C ILE A 34 24.10 108.09 -1.74
N ASP A 35 23.09 108.75 -2.28
CA ASP A 35 21.75 108.16 -2.46
C ASP A 35 21.80 106.92 -3.39
N GLU A 36 22.48 107.02 -4.53
CA GLU A 36 22.70 105.93 -5.48
C GLU A 36 23.45 104.73 -4.84
N LEU A 37 24.54 104.98 -4.12
CA LEU A 37 25.25 103.94 -3.36
C LEU A 37 24.39 103.32 -2.25
N THR A 38 23.50 104.12 -1.64
CA THR A 38 22.57 103.64 -0.61
C THR A 38 21.52 102.71 -1.22
N GLU A 39 20.94 103.10 -2.36
CA GLU A 39 20.05 102.24 -3.15
C GLU A 39 20.75 100.95 -3.63
N GLU A 40 21.98 101.02 -4.14
CA GLU A 40 22.75 99.82 -4.54
C GLU A 40 22.97 98.88 -3.36
N ARG A 41 23.31 99.43 -2.18
CA ARG A 41 23.51 98.66 -0.94
C ARG A 41 22.21 98.04 -0.43
N ASP A 42 21.07 98.73 -0.55
CA ASP A 42 19.74 98.16 -0.21
C ASP A 42 19.30 97.08 -1.22
N LYS A 43 19.52 97.28 -2.52
CA LYS A 43 19.27 96.26 -3.57
C LYS A 43 20.15 95.02 -3.35
N LEU A 44 21.41 95.21 -2.98
CA LEU A 44 22.33 94.12 -2.64
C LEU A 44 21.86 93.36 -1.39
N ALA A 45 21.43 94.04 -0.33
CA ALA A 45 20.88 93.40 0.86
C ALA A 45 19.63 92.56 0.54
N GLN A 46 18.68 93.11 -0.22
CA GLN A 46 17.50 92.37 -0.69
C GLN A 46 17.88 91.13 -1.53
N SER A 47 18.94 91.21 -2.35
CA SER A 47 19.44 90.06 -3.10
C SER A 47 20.06 88.99 -2.20
N GLN A 48 20.73 89.38 -1.10
CA GLN A 48 21.28 88.44 -0.11
C GLN A 48 20.16 87.74 0.67
N ASP A 49 19.11 88.46 1.07
CA ASP A 49 17.93 87.85 1.71
C ASP A 49 17.21 86.86 0.78
N HIS A 50 17.12 87.17 -0.52
CA HIS A 50 16.55 86.28 -1.52
C HIS A 50 17.43 85.04 -1.79
N ILE A 51 18.76 85.19 -1.79
CA ILE A 51 19.69 84.05 -1.87
C ILE A 51 19.58 83.18 -0.61
N ALA A 52 19.44 83.78 0.58
CA ALA A 52 19.27 83.05 1.83
C ALA A 52 17.95 82.28 1.91
N SER A 53 16.85 82.83 1.37
CA SER A 53 15.57 82.12 1.31
C SER A 53 15.57 80.99 0.28
N LEU A 54 16.18 81.19 -0.90
CA LEU A 54 16.40 80.12 -1.88
C LEU A 54 17.28 78.99 -1.33
N ASN A 55 18.36 79.32 -0.60
CA ASN A 55 19.24 78.31 -0.01
C ASN A 55 18.50 77.46 1.05
N ARG A 56 17.71 78.09 1.94
CA ARG A 56 16.85 77.37 2.90
C ARG A 56 15.80 76.50 2.22
N LEU A 57 15.23 76.95 1.10
CA LEU A 57 14.29 76.16 0.31
C LEU A 57 14.99 74.93 -0.29
N ALA A 58 16.18 75.09 -0.87
CA ALA A 58 16.97 73.98 -1.39
C ALA A 58 17.36 72.97 -0.31
N GLU A 59 17.83 73.44 0.85
CA GLU A 59 18.13 72.60 2.03
C GLU A 59 16.88 71.80 2.48
N MET A 60 15.72 72.46 2.57
CA MET A 60 14.46 71.82 2.94
C MET A 60 14.02 70.77 1.92
N THR A 61 14.11 71.06 0.62
CA THR A 61 13.77 70.13 -0.46
C THR A 61 14.70 68.92 -0.50
N VAL A 62 15.99 69.06 -0.19
CA VAL A 62 16.92 67.94 -0.06
C VAL A 62 16.51 67.05 1.13
N VAL A 63 16.31 67.63 2.32
CA VAL A 63 15.91 66.88 3.52
C VAL A 63 14.56 66.18 3.34
N GLU A 64 13.59 66.80 2.65
CA GLU A 64 12.31 66.17 2.34
C GLU A 64 12.46 65.05 1.31
N SER A 65 13.33 65.21 0.32
CA SER A 65 13.65 64.18 -0.68
C SER A 65 14.35 62.97 -0.06
N ASP A 66 15.32 63.17 0.83
CA ASP A 66 15.98 62.09 1.59
C ASP A 66 15.00 61.35 2.51
N LYS A 67 14.06 62.08 3.13
CA LYS A 67 12.98 61.49 3.94
C LYS A 67 12.02 60.64 3.10
N LEU A 68 11.62 61.11 1.91
CA LEU A 68 10.77 60.35 1.00
C LEU A 68 11.51 59.13 0.43
N ALA A 69 12.77 59.28 0.05
CA ALA A 69 13.59 58.16 -0.44
C ALA A 69 13.80 57.07 0.63
N THR A 70 14.02 57.46 1.89
CA THR A 70 14.13 56.50 3.01
C THR A 70 12.80 55.85 3.36
N GLN A 71 11.66 56.57 3.29
CA GLN A 71 10.34 55.97 3.45
C GLN A 71 10.04 54.95 2.34
N ILE A 72 10.17 55.34 1.07
CA ILE A 72 9.92 54.48 -0.09
C ILE A 72 10.81 53.22 -0.05
N LYS A 73 12.07 53.38 0.37
CA LYS A 73 12.97 52.23 0.54
C LYS A 73 12.45 51.25 1.60
N THR A 74 12.10 51.72 2.79
CA THR A 74 11.61 50.85 3.88
C THR A 74 10.30 50.16 3.49
N GLU A 75 9.37 50.89 2.90
CA GLU A 75 8.07 50.37 2.44
C GLU A 75 8.25 49.27 1.37
N ALA A 76 9.17 49.47 0.41
CA ALA A 76 9.52 48.46 -0.59
C ALA A 76 10.25 47.25 0.01
N GLU A 77 11.16 47.43 0.97
CA GLU A 77 11.84 46.33 1.66
C GLU A 77 10.87 45.50 2.52
N GLU A 78 9.92 46.13 3.20
CA GLU A 78 8.87 45.44 3.97
C GLU A 78 7.86 44.72 3.07
N GLN A 79 7.38 45.35 1.99
CA GLN A 79 6.47 44.71 1.03
C GLN A 79 7.13 43.52 0.33
N ALA A 80 8.35 43.68 -0.21
CA ALA A 80 9.06 42.60 -0.89
C ALA A 80 9.33 41.40 0.04
N LYS A 81 9.61 41.67 1.33
CA LYS A 81 9.76 40.63 2.36
C LYS A 81 8.43 39.92 2.63
N ALA A 82 7.33 40.65 2.79
CA ALA A 82 6.00 40.09 3.04
C ALA A 82 5.52 39.21 1.87
N GLU A 83 5.64 39.72 0.64
CA GLU A 83 5.31 38.96 -0.59
C GLU A 83 6.22 37.74 -0.75
N GLY A 84 7.52 37.87 -0.48
CA GLY A 84 8.47 36.75 -0.48
C GLY A 84 8.09 35.65 0.50
N THR A 85 7.64 35.98 1.72
CA THR A 85 7.11 34.99 2.67
C THR A 85 5.81 34.36 2.18
N ALA A 86 4.86 35.15 1.67
CA ALA A 86 3.57 34.64 1.19
C ALA A 86 3.73 33.68 -0.02
N ILE A 87 4.64 33.99 -0.95
CA ILE A 87 4.99 33.11 -2.07
C ILE A 87 5.64 31.82 -1.55
N THR A 88 6.57 31.93 -0.60
CA THR A 88 7.28 30.78 -0.02
C THR A 88 6.32 29.82 0.69
N ASP A 89 5.39 30.34 1.49
CA ASP A 89 4.45 29.50 2.24
C ASP A 89 3.35 28.92 1.34
N LYS A 90 2.89 29.67 0.33
CA LYS A 90 2.01 29.13 -0.73
C LYS A 90 2.70 27.98 -1.50
N ALA A 91 3.98 28.12 -1.83
CA ALA A 91 4.73 27.07 -2.52
C ALA A 91 4.89 25.80 -1.66
N LYS A 92 5.19 25.94 -0.36
CA LYS A 92 5.20 24.80 0.59
C LYS A 92 3.85 24.10 0.66
N GLU A 93 2.76 24.87 0.70
CA GLU A 93 1.41 24.34 0.82
C GLU A 93 0.98 23.59 -0.45
N GLN A 94 1.25 24.15 -1.63
CA GLN A 94 1.03 23.43 -2.89
C GLN A 94 1.90 22.16 -3.00
N ALA A 95 3.14 22.19 -2.50
CA ALA A 95 4.01 21.01 -2.46
C ALA A 95 3.46 19.89 -1.54
N ARG A 96 2.89 20.25 -0.38
CA ARG A 96 2.19 19.30 0.52
C ARG A 96 0.99 18.68 -0.17
N GLN A 97 0.10 19.49 -0.74
CA GLN A 97 -1.12 18.99 -1.38
C GLN A 97 -0.81 18.04 -2.56
N MET A 98 0.23 18.33 -3.35
CA MET A 98 0.69 17.40 -4.40
C MET A 98 1.30 16.12 -3.83
N ALA A 99 2.05 16.18 -2.72
CA ALA A 99 2.60 15.01 -2.06
C ALA A 99 1.51 14.12 -1.45
N GLU A 100 0.54 14.71 -0.74
CA GLU A 100 -0.61 14.02 -0.16
C GLU A 100 -1.48 13.35 -1.25
N GLN A 101 -1.74 14.06 -2.36
CA GLN A 101 -2.43 13.48 -3.51
C GLN A 101 -1.68 12.27 -4.09
N LYS A 102 -0.35 12.37 -4.25
CA LYS A 102 0.47 11.26 -4.78
C LYS A 102 0.62 10.10 -3.82
N ILE A 103 0.59 10.33 -2.51
CA ILE A 103 0.52 9.29 -1.49
C ILE A 103 -0.83 8.58 -1.55
N ALA A 104 -1.94 9.30 -1.66
CA ALA A 104 -3.28 8.72 -1.79
C ALA A 104 -3.41 7.85 -3.06
N GLU A 105 -2.98 8.36 -4.22
CA GLU A 105 -2.93 7.64 -5.50
C GLU A 105 -2.08 6.36 -5.41
N ALA A 106 -0.91 6.42 -4.76
CA ALA A 106 -0.07 5.25 -4.55
C ALA A 106 -0.69 4.20 -3.62
N VAL A 107 -1.41 4.64 -2.57
CA VAL A 107 -2.13 3.74 -1.64
C VAL A 107 -3.35 3.09 -2.32
N GLU A 108 -4.10 3.84 -3.15
CA GLU A 108 -5.20 3.28 -3.93
C GLU A 108 -4.72 2.18 -4.89
N ILE A 109 -3.66 2.45 -5.66
CA ILE A 109 -3.03 1.48 -6.57
C ILE A 109 -2.44 0.28 -5.81
N ALA A 110 -1.91 0.48 -4.59
CA ALA A 110 -1.42 -0.62 -3.76
C ALA A 110 -2.57 -1.52 -3.26
N ASN A 111 -3.68 -0.93 -2.83
CA ASN A 111 -4.87 -1.64 -2.37
C ASN A 111 -5.55 -2.40 -3.52
N GLU A 112 -5.68 -1.81 -4.71
CA GLU A 112 -6.20 -2.48 -5.90
C GLU A 112 -5.37 -3.75 -6.22
N LYS A 113 -4.03 -3.64 -6.21
CA LYS A 113 -3.13 -4.77 -6.44
C LYS A 113 -3.20 -5.82 -5.34
N ALA A 114 -3.30 -5.42 -4.08
CA ALA A 114 -3.47 -6.35 -2.96
C ALA A 114 -4.77 -7.15 -3.09
N ASN A 115 -5.88 -6.48 -3.39
CA ASN A 115 -7.18 -7.12 -3.62
C ASN A 115 -7.14 -8.07 -4.83
N ALA A 116 -6.51 -7.67 -5.94
CA ALA A 116 -6.36 -8.53 -7.12
C ALA A 116 -5.49 -9.78 -6.86
N ILE A 117 -4.46 -9.65 -6.04
CA ILE A 117 -3.64 -10.79 -5.59
C ILE A 117 -4.45 -11.72 -4.67
N GLN A 118 -5.24 -11.17 -3.74
CA GLN A 118 -6.09 -11.94 -2.84
C GLN A 118 -7.15 -12.72 -3.62
N VAL A 119 -7.94 -12.07 -4.49
CA VAL A 119 -8.97 -12.73 -5.30
C VAL A 119 -8.37 -13.88 -6.11
N LYS A 120 -7.21 -13.68 -6.74
CA LYS A 120 -6.53 -14.75 -7.47
C LYS A 120 -6.08 -15.91 -6.57
N ALA A 121 -5.59 -15.61 -5.36
CA ALA A 121 -5.20 -16.65 -4.40
C ALA A 121 -6.41 -17.47 -3.91
N ASP A 122 -7.55 -16.81 -3.68
CA ASP A 122 -8.81 -17.46 -3.30
C ASP A 122 -9.36 -18.33 -4.45
N GLU A 123 -9.29 -17.85 -5.71
CA GLU A 123 -9.61 -18.64 -6.92
C GLU A 123 -8.72 -19.88 -7.07
N GLU A 124 -7.40 -19.73 -6.89
CA GLU A 124 -6.44 -20.83 -7.02
C GLU A 124 -6.63 -21.88 -5.90
N ALA A 125 -6.90 -21.43 -4.66
CA ALA A 125 -7.23 -22.29 -3.54
C ALA A 125 -8.55 -23.06 -3.75
N ALA A 126 -9.60 -22.40 -4.26
CA ALA A 126 -10.86 -23.06 -4.60
C ALA A 126 -10.68 -24.15 -5.68
N LEU A 127 -9.86 -23.87 -6.70
CA LEU A 127 -9.52 -24.82 -7.76
C LEU A 127 -8.71 -26.03 -7.22
N MET A 128 -7.78 -25.82 -6.29
CA MET A 128 -7.09 -26.93 -5.62
C MET A 128 -8.04 -27.82 -4.80
N LEU A 129 -8.97 -27.21 -4.06
CA LEU A 129 -9.98 -27.93 -3.27
C LEU A 129 -10.94 -28.73 -4.16
N GLU A 130 -11.37 -28.21 -5.31
CA GLU A 130 -12.18 -28.96 -6.27
C GLU A 130 -11.41 -30.14 -6.88
N ASN A 131 -10.13 -29.96 -7.21
CA ASN A 131 -9.29 -31.04 -7.75
C ASN A 131 -9.11 -32.18 -6.74
N GLU A 132 -8.77 -31.89 -5.49
CA GLU A 132 -8.67 -32.92 -4.44
C GLU A 132 -10.03 -33.57 -4.13
N ARG A 133 -11.13 -32.82 -4.13
CA ARG A 133 -12.49 -33.38 -4.00
C ARG A 133 -12.80 -34.38 -5.12
N ASN A 134 -12.44 -34.06 -6.37
CA ASN A 134 -12.66 -34.93 -7.53
C ASN A 134 -11.74 -36.17 -7.49
N LYS A 135 -10.49 -36.01 -7.04
CA LYS A 135 -9.55 -37.12 -6.78
C LYS A 135 -10.09 -38.08 -5.71
N ILE A 136 -10.43 -37.59 -4.52
CA ILE A 136 -11.01 -38.39 -3.43
C ILE A 136 -12.31 -39.09 -3.87
N ARG A 137 -13.17 -38.41 -4.65
CA ARG A 137 -14.37 -39.01 -5.23
C ARG A 137 -14.05 -40.17 -6.18
N SER A 138 -12.98 -40.06 -6.98
CA SER A 138 -12.54 -41.14 -7.87
C SER A 138 -11.95 -42.33 -7.09
N GLU A 139 -11.15 -42.07 -6.04
CA GLU A 139 -10.57 -43.09 -5.17
C GLU A 139 -11.67 -43.85 -4.41
N LEU A 140 -12.66 -43.14 -3.85
CA LEU A 140 -13.82 -43.74 -3.20
C LEU A 140 -14.66 -44.59 -4.16
N HIS A 141 -14.90 -44.11 -5.39
CA HIS A 141 -15.62 -44.88 -6.41
C HIS A 141 -14.85 -46.16 -6.80
N ASN A 142 -13.53 -46.09 -6.93
CA ASN A 142 -12.70 -47.25 -7.23
C ASN A 142 -12.71 -48.27 -6.07
N LEU A 143 -12.60 -47.80 -4.82
CA LEU A 143 -12.69 -48.64 -3.63
C LEU A 143 -14.06 -49.34 -3.52
N VAL A 144 -15.16 -48.61 -3.74
CA VAL A 144 -16.52 -49.16 -3.74
C VAL A 144 -16.68 -50.25 -4.80
N ASN A 145 -16.18 -50.02 -6.02
CA ASN A 145 -16.22 -51.04 -7.08
C ASN A 145 -15.34 -52.26 -6.76
N GLN A 146 -14.19 -52.08 -6.11
CA GLN A 146 -13.35 -53.18 -5.64
C GLN A 146 -14.07 -54.04 -4.58
N GLN A 147 -14.74 -53.40 -3.62
CA GLN A 147 -15.54 -54.11 -2.61
C GLN A 147 -16.74 -54.84 -3.21
N PHE A 148 -17.43 -54.24 -4.21
CA PHE A 148 -18.47 -54.95 -4.96
C PHE A 148 -17.93 -56.16 -5.74
N GLY A 149 -16.75 -56.04 -6.36
CA GLY A 149 -16.08 -57.18 -7.01
C GLY A 149 -15.81 -58.33 -6.04
N TYR A 150 -15.22 -58.02 -4.89
CA TYR A 150 -14.95 -58.99 -3.82
C TYR A 150 -16.22 -59.70 -3.32
N MET A 151 -17.28 -58.94 -3.01
CA MET A 151 -18.56 -59.52 -2.59
C MET A 151 -19.23 -60.40 -3.67
N LEU A 152 -19.04 -60.08 -4.96
CA LEU A 152 -19.53 -60.91 -6.05
C LEU A 152 -18.74 -62.22 -6.18
N GLU A 153 -17.42 -62.18 -5.98
CA GLU A 153 -16.57 -63.39 -5.94
C GLU A 153 -16.92 -64.30 -4.75
N GLU A 154 -17.18 -63.73 -3.56
CA GLU A 154 -17.68 -64.48 -2.40
C GLU A 154 -19.05 -65.12 -2.67
N LEU A 155 -19.99 -64.39 -3.29
CA LEU A 155 -21.30 -64.93 -3.67
C LEU A 155 -21.18 -66.05 -4.72
N GLU A 156 -20.26 -65.95 -5.68
CA GLU A 156 -20.03 -67.03 -6.65
C GLU A 156 -19.36 -68.25 -6.00
N SER A 157 -18.45 -68.04 -5.05
CA SER A 157 -17.86 -69.10 -4.21
C SER A 157 -18.93 -69.82 -3.39
N LEU A 158 -19.80 -69.09 -2.70
CA LEU A 158 -20.90 -69.63 -1.91
C LEU A 158 -21.90 -70.40 -2.80
N LYS A 159 -22.20 -69.90 -4.01
CA LYS A 159 -23.02 -70.58 -5.01
C LYS A 159 -22.39 -71.91 -5.47
N LYS A 160 -21.07 -71.95 -5.67
CA LYS A 160 -20.33 -73.18 -6.02
C LYS A 160 -20.36 -74.19 -4.86
N GLN A 161 -20.21 -73.73 -3.62
CA GLN A 161 -20.32 -74.58 -2.43
C GLN A 161 -21.74 -75.16 -2.28
N ALA A 162 -22.79 -74.34 -2.44
CA ALA A 162 -24.18 -74.80 -2.41
C ALA A 162 -24.47 -75.84 -3.52
N ALA A 163 -23.97 -75.64 -4.74
CA ALA A 163 -24.09 -76.60 -5.83
C ALA A 163 -23.35 -77.92 -5.55
N ALA A 164 -22.18 -77.87 -4.90
CA ALA A 164 -21.44 -79.07 -4.47
C ALA A 164 -22.17 -79.85 -3.36
N VAL A 165 -22.78 -79.14 -2.39
CA VAL A 165 -23.60 -79.76 -1.33
C VAL A 165 -24.86 -80.41 -1.93
N GLN A 166 -25.53 -79.75 -2.88
CA GLN A 166 -26.65 -80.35 -3.61
C GLN A 166 -26.22 -81.62 -4.36
N ALA A 167 -25.07 -81.59 -5.05
CA ALA A 167 -24.55 -82.76 -5.77
C ALA A 167 -24.15 -83.92 -4.84
N ASP A 168 -23.60 -83.66 -3.65
CA ASP A 168 -23.36 -84.72 -2.64
C ASP A 168 -24.68 -85.29 -2.11
N PHE A 169 -25.69 -84.45 -1.88
CA PHE A 169 -27.02 -84.88 -1.47
C PHE A 169 -27.71 -85.76 -2.53
N ASP A 170 -27.68 -85.36 -3.80
CA ASP A 170 -28.24 -86.13 -4.91
C ASP A 170 -27.48 -87.47 -5.12
N ASN A 171 -26.15 -87.48 -4.92
CA ASN A 171 -25.33 -88.69 -4.97
C ASN A 171 -25.62 -89.64 -3.79
N ARG A 172 -25.84 -89.10 -2.58
CA ARG A 172 -26.33 -89.85 -1.41
C ARG A 172 -27.74 -90.40 -1.59
N LEU A 173 -28.57 -89.78 -2.42
CA LEU A 173 -29.88 -90.26 -2.84
C LEU A 173 -29.82 -91.33 -3.94
N ALA A 174 -28.77 -91.34 -4.76
CA ALA A 174 -28.54 -92.35 -5.80
C ALA A 174 -27.86 -93.63 -5.29
N LYS A 175 -26.94 -93.52 -4.31
CA LYS A 175 -26.24 -94.66 -3.69
C LYS A 175 -26.98 -95.59 -2.70
N PRO A 176 -28.12 -95.26 -2.08
CA PRO A 176 -28.61 -95.98 -0.90
C PRO A 176 -29.34 -97.28 -1.26
N GLN A 177 -29.26 -97.75 -2.50
CA GLN A 177 -29.90 -98.99 -2.96
C GLN A 177 -29.00 -100.23 -2.83
N GLU A 178 -27.66 -100.07 -2.79
CA GLU A 178 -26.74 -101.21 -2.55
C GLU A 178 -26.44 -101.38 -1.05
N GLU A 179 -26.01 -100.32 -0.35
CA GLU A 179 -25.57 -100.45 1.06
C GLU A 179 -26.72 -100.75 2.04
N ASN A 180 -27.93 -100.19 1.85
CA ASN A 180 -29.09 -100.55 2.67
C ASN A 180 -29.56 -102.00 2.45
N SER A 181 -29.22 -102.63 1.32
CA SER A 181 -29.58 -104.04 1.09
C SER A 181 -28.82 -104.98 2.03
N ALA A 182 -27.62 -104.59 2.49
CA ALA A 182 -26.88 -105.31 3.52
C ALA A 182 -27.43 -105.03 4.93
N ALA A 183 -27.62 -103.75 5.29
CA ALA A 183 -28.11 -103.36 6.61
C ALA A 183 -29.52 -103.89 6.93
N ALA A 184 -30.44 -103.85 5.96
CA ALA A 184 -31.78 -104.42 6.11
C ALA A 184 -31.76 -105.95 6.31
N MET A 185 -30.77 -106.65 5.74
CA MET A 185 -30.61 -108.11 5.89
C MET A 185 -30.02 -108.51 7.25
N GLU A 186 -29.30 -107.62 7.93
CA GLU A 186 -28.84 -107.83 9.30
C GLU A 186 -29.93 -107.49 10.32
N ILE A 187 -30.62 -106.35 10.17
CA ILE A 187 -31.77 -105.96 10.99
C ILE A 187 -32.89 -107.00 10.93
N ALA A 188 -33.13 -107.64 9.77
CA ALA A 188 -34.08 -108.74 9.66
C ALA A 188 -33.75 -109.93 10.59
N LYS A 189 -32.46 -110.28 10.74
CA LYS A 189 -32.03 -111.38 11.62
C LYS A 189 -32.18 -111.04 13.10
N GLU A 190 -31.88 -109.80 13.49
CA GLU A 190 -32.13 -109.36 14.87
C GLU A 190 -33.63 -109.28 15.16
N SER A 191 -34.45 -108.84 14.20
CA SER A 191 -35.91 -108.84 14.30
C SER A 191 -36.48 -110.24 14.51
N ASP A 192 -36.04 -111.24 13.74
CA ASP A 192 -36.47 -112.64 13.92
C ASP A 192 -36.04 -113.21 15.29
N ALA A 193 -34.83 -112.88 15.76
CA ALA A 193 -34.34 -113.30 17.07
C ALA A 193 -35.10 -112.65 18.24
N ILE A 194 -35.49 -111.37 18.10
CA ILE A 194 -36.31 -110.64 19.07
C ILE A 194 -37.74 -111.17 19.07
N ALA A 195 -38.33 -111.44 17.90
CA ALA A 195 -39.67 -112.00 17.78
C ALA A 195 -39.80 -113.36 18.47
N ALA A 196 -38.82 -114.26 18.27
CA ALA A 196 -38.77 -115.56 18.96
C ALA A 196 -38.72 -115.42 20.49
N LYS A 197 -37.95 -114.46 21.00
CA LYS A 197 -37.82 -114.20 22.43
C LYS A 197 -39.08 -113.59 23.06
N ILE A 198 -39.76 -112.70 22.34
CA ILE A 198 -41.04 -112.11 22.77
C ILE A 198 -42.14 -113.19 22.84
N THR A 199 -42.15 -114.17 21.93
CA THR A 199 -43.09 -115.30 22.03
C THR A 199 -42.84 -116.15 23.28
N GLU A 200 -41.59 -116.49 23.60
CA GLU A 200 -41.22 -117.27 24.80
C GLU A 200 -41.62 -116.55 26.11
N GLU A 201 -41.41 -115.22 26.20
CA GLU A 201 -41.89 -114.43 27.33
C GLU A 201 -43.42 -114.32 27.38
N SER A 202 -44.11 -114.26 26.23
CA SER A 202 -45.58 -114.17 26.19
C SER A 202 -46.28 -115.46 26.65
N ASP A 203 -45.76 -116.64 26.31
CA ASP A 203 -46.29 -117.93 26.76
C ASP A 203 -46.09 -118.10 28.28
N ALA A 204 -44.95 -117.64 28.82
CA ALA A 204 -44.68 -117.63 30.25
C ALA A 204 -45.62 -116.69 31.03
N ILE A 205 -45.97 -115.54 30.46
CA ILE A 205 -46.94 -114.60 31.07
C ILE A 205 -48.37 -115.16 31.00
N ALA A 206 -48.75 -115.78 29.88
CA ALA A 206 -50.08 -116.39 29.71
C ALA A 206 -50.34 -117.51 30.73
N ALA A 207 -49.34 -118.35 31.00
CA ALA A 207 -49.42 -119.40 32.03
C ALA A 207 -49.63 -118.81 33.44
N LYS A 208 -49.02 -117.67 33.75
CA LYS A 208 -49.08 -117.05 35.08
C LYS A 208 -50.39 -116.31 35.35
N ILE A 209 -50.95 -115.64 34.34
CA ILE A 209 -52.25 -114.95 34.45
C ILE A 209 -53.39 -115.97 34.68
N ALA A 210 -53.26 -117.19 34.16
CA ALA A 210 -54.22 -118.27 34.45
C ALA A 210 -54.22 -118.69 35.94
N GLU A 211 -53.05 -118.71 36.59
CA GLU A 211 -52.91 -119.08 38.02
C GLU A 211 -53.47 -117.99 38.95
N GLU A 212 -53.26 -116.71 38.63
CA GLU A 212 -53.82 -115.59 39.41
C GLU A 212 -55.34 -115.40 39.17
N SER A 213 -55.87 -115.78 37.99
CA SER A 213 -57.30 -115.65 37.67
C SER A 213 -58.20 -116.58 38.48
N ASP A 214 -57.75 -117.79 38.83
CA ASP A 214 -58.53 -118.72 39.66
C ASP A 214 -58.52 -118.33 41.15
N ALA A 215 -57.56 -117.51 41.59
CA ALA A 215 -57.52 -116.95 42.94
C ALA A 215 -58.44 -115.73 43.10
N ALA A 216 -58.40 -114.79 42.15
CA ALA A 216 -59.17 -113.55 42.21
C ALA A 216 -60.70 -113.75 42.20
N ALA A 217 -61.19 -114.89 41.70
CA ALA A 217 -62.61 -115.24 41.67
C ALA A 217 -63.24 -115.51 43.05
N ALA A 218 -62.44 -115.60 44.12
CA ALA A 218 -62.91 -115.87 45.48
C ALA A 218 -63.05 -114.63 46.39
N GLU A 219 -62.43 -113.49 46.04
CA GLU A 219 -62.27 -112.34 46.94
C GLU A 219 -63.12 -111.12 46.54
N ILE A 220 -63.76 -111.13 45.37
CA ILE A 220 -64.66 -110.06 44.89
C ILE A 220 -66.12 -110.43 45.15
N ALA A 221 -66.43 -110.73 46.41
CA ALA A 221 -67.77 -111.10 46.90
C ALA A 221 -68.18 -110.38 48.20
N GLU A 222 -67.34 -109.48 48.71
CA GLU A 222 -67.56 -108.68 49.92
C GLU A 222 -67.13 -107.22 49.65
N GLU A 223 -67.64 -106.27 50.45
CA GLU A 223 -67.38 -104.82 50.37
C GLU A 223 -67.70 -104.11 49.03
N THR A 224 -68.91 -104.33 48.51
CA THR A 224 -69.62 -103.26 47.78
C THR A 224 -70.36 -102.34 48.77
N ASP A 225 -69.80 -101.19 49.16
CA ASP A 225 -70.65 -100.03 49.56
C ASP A 225 -69.92 -98.66 49.75
N THR A 226 -70.72 -97.58 49.73
CA THR A 226 -70.46 -96.17 50.15
C THR A 226 -69.73 -95.14 49.25
N ALA A 227 -70.37 -93.95 49.21
CA ALA A 227 -70.07 -92.57 48.73
C ALA A 227 -68.62 -92.12 48.35
N VAL A 228 -68.35 -91.24 47.36
CA VAL A 228 -68.99 -89.99 46.80
C VAL A 228 -68.53 -88.66 47.47
N ALA A 229 -68.25 -87.63 46.63
CA ALA A 229 -67.72 -86.27 46.91
C ALA A 229 -66.19 -86.21 47.19
N GLU A 230 -65.43 -85.11 47.03
CA GLU A 230 -65.66 -83.66 46.70
C GLU A 230 -64.77 -83.24 45.48
N GLU A 231 -65.04 -82.18 44.67
CA GLU A 231 -64.86 -80.73 44.90
C GLU A 231 -63.41 -80.31 45.27
N LYS A 232 -62.63 -79.40 44.63
CA LYS A 232 -62.78 -78.24 43.70
C LYS A 232 -63.14 -76.89 44.33
N ASP A 233 -62.14 -76.08 44.74
CA ASP A 233 -62.15 -74.59 44.72
C ASP A 233 -60.75 -73.97 45.05
N THR A 234 -60.29 -72.85 44.44
CA THR A 234 -60.28 -71.39 44.84
C THR A 234 -59.41 -71.00 46.07
N ALA A 235 -59.23 -69.72 46.46
CA ALA A 235 -58.61 -68.52 45.85
C ALA A 235 -58.51 -67.39 46.92
N ALA A 236 -57.48 -66.50 46.92
CA ALA A 236 -57.31 -65.33 47.84
C ALA A 236 -55.97 -64.58 47.58
N ALA A 237 -55.60 -63.39 48.11
CA ALA A 237 -56.26 -62.13 48.60
C ALA A 237 -55.15 -61.23 49.26
N GLU A 238 -55.19 -59.88 49.45
CA GLU A 238 -55.85 -58.72 48.80
C GLU A 238 -55.27 -57.36 49.32
N ILE A 239 -55.47 -56.26 48.56
CA ILE A 239 -55.60 -54.82 48.94
C ILE A 239 -54.49 -54.05 49.73
N THR A 240 -54.08 -52.89 49.16
CA THR A 240 -53.81 -51.53 49.77
C THR A 240 -53.38 -50.56 48.63
N GLU A 241 -53.64 -49.23 48.52
CA GLU A 241 -54.19 -48.12 49.36
C GLU A 241 -53.11 -47.31 50.16
N GLU A 242 -52.90 -45.98 50.02
CA GLU A 242 -53.17 -44.97 48.94
C GLU A 242 -52.39 -43.63 49.22
N ARG A 243 -52.24 -42.72 48.21
CA ARG A 243 -51.82 -41.27 48.32
C ARG A 243 -50.37 -40.98 48.81
N ASP A 244 -49.73 -39.80 48.76
CA ASP A 244 -49.77 -38.50 48.01
C ASP A 244 -48.40 -37.77 48.28
N THR A 245 -47.94 -36.60 47.79
CA THR A 245 -48.46 -35.49 46.94
C THR A 245 -47.33 -34.83 46.08
N THR A 246 -47.59 -33.68 45.45
CA THR A 246 -46.74 -32.80 44.58
C THR A 246 -45.79 -31.81 45.29
N VAL A 247 -44.71 -31.34 44.60
CA VAL A 247 -44.36 -29.92 44.25
C VAL A 247 -42.86 -29.77 43.89
N GLY A 248 -42.53 -28.92 42.89
CA GLY A 248 -41.20 -28.30 42.72
C GLY A 248 -40.67 -28.23 41.28
N GLU A 249 -40.45 -26.98 40.80
CA GLU A 249 -39.42 -26.43 39.87
C GLU A 249 -38.67 -27.36 38.87
N GLU A 250 -38.16 -26.94 37.70
CA GLU A 250 -38.29 -25.81 36.75
C GLU A 250 -37.29 -26.18 35.59
N GLU A 251 -36.80 -25.23 34.78
CA GLU A 251 -35.92 -25.41 33.60
C GLU A 251 -34.63 -26.24 33.88
N ASP A 252 -34.00 -26.93 32.91
CA ASP A 252 -33.40 -26.34 31.69
C ASP A 252 -32.93 -27.38 30.62
N ALA A 253 -32.43 -26.88 29.49
CA ALA A 253 -31.44 -27.45 28.57
C ALA A 253 -31.84 -28.56 27.55
N ALA A 254 -32.25 -28.06 26.37
CA ALA A 254 -31.71 -28.42 25.04
C ALA A 254 -31.67 -29.90 24.56
N ALA A 255 -32.57 -30.21 23.62
CA ALA A 255 -32.35 -31.21 22.58
C ALA A 255 -32.03 -30.51 21.24
N ALA A 256 -31.01 -30.95 20.52
CA ALA A 256 -30.63 -30.38 19.22
C ALA A 256 -31.30 -31.11 18.05
N GLU A 257 -32.00 -30.36 17.18
CA GLU A 257 -32.59 -30.88 15.95
C GLU A 257 -31.61 -30.75 14.76
N ILE A 258 -31.62 -31.75 13.87
CA ILE A 258 -30.75 -31.81 12.69
C ILE A 258 -31.61 -32.02 11.43
N THR A 259 -31.77 -30.98 10.62
CA THR A 259 -32.19 -31.04 9.21
C THR A 259 -31.68 -29.77 8.51
N GLU A 260 -30.78 -29.91 7.53
CA GLU A 260 -31.10 -30.02 6.10
C GLU A 260 -31.18 -28.65 5.40
N GLY A 261 -30.01 -28.11 5.05
CA GLY A 261 -29.88 -26.93 4.20
C GLY A 261 -29.45 -27.32 2.79
N ARG A 262 -30.30 -27.06 1.78
CA ARG A 262 -29.96 -27.29 0.37
C ARG A 262 -30.56 -26.25 -0.60
N ASP A 263 -29.66 -25.69 -1.42
CA ASP A 263 -29.87 -25.07 -2.73
C ASP A 263 -30.64 -23.73 -2.88
N THR A 264 -30.27 -23.03 -3.97
CA THR A 264 -31.01 -21.99 -4.74
C THR A 264 -31.06 -20.51 -4.29
N THR A 265 -30.01 -19.77 -4.68
CA THR A 265 -30.01 -18.66 -5.68
C THR A 265 -30.91 -17.41 -5.57
N THR A 266 -30.31 -16.28 -5.99
CA THR A 266 -30.88 -15.10 -6.70
C THR A 266 -31.00 -13.80 -5.89
N ALA A 267 -30.57 -12.70 -6.50
CA ALA A 267 -30.59 -11.33 -5.96
C ALA A 267 -31.96 -10.64 -6.13
N GLN A 268 -32.13 -9.43 -5.57
CA GLN A 268 -32.28 -8.18 -6.34
C GLN A 268 -32.72 -6.96 -5.49
N GLN A 269 -32.00 -5.84 -5.65
CA GLN A 269 -32.34 -4.40 -5.41
C GLN A 269 -33.44 -3.98 -4.40
N LYS A 270 -33.08 -3.07 -3.47
CA LYS A 270 -33.41 -1.61 -3.47
C LYS A 270 -32.73 -0.95 -2.26
N ASP A 271 -32.01 0.18 -2.33
CA ASP A 271 -32.29 1.54 -2.84
C ASP A 271 -33.08 2.46 -1.89
N THR A 272 -32.55 3.68 -1.73
CA THR A 272 -33.14 4.92 -1.13
C THR A 272 -33.42 4.98 0.38
N ALA A 273 -33.48 6.15 1.05
CA ALA A 273 -32.71 7.42 0.96
C ALA A 273 -33.21 8.44 2.02
N ALA A 274 -32.31 9.06 2.79
CA ALA A 274 -32.40 10.37 3.50
C ALA A 274 -31.13 10.53 4.38
N ALA A 275 -30.36 11.62 4.46
CA ALA A 275 -30.44 13.02 3.99
C ALA A 275 -31.32 13.99 4.80
N GLU A 276 -30.75 14.60 5.86
CA GLU A 276 -30.69 16.05 6.19
C GLU A 276 -29.58 16.20 7.27
N ILE A 277 -28.55 17.04 7.16
CA ILE A 277 -28.46 18.52 7.08
C ILE A 277 -28.77 19.22 8.41
N ALA A 278 -27.72 19.77 9.04
CA ALA A 278 -27.76 20.96 9.89
C ALA A 278 -26.34 21.56 10.02
N GLU A 279 -26.18 22.85 9.71
CA GLU A 279 -24.98 23.63 10.06
C GLU A 279 -25.14 24.20 11.49
N GLU A 280 -24.05 24.42 12.24
CA GLU A 280 -23.78 25.81 12.68
C GLU A 280 -22.33 26.14 13.09
N LYS A 281 -22.04 27.44 12.97
CA LYS A 281 -20.82 28.20 13.31
C LYS A 281 -20.36 27.91 14.75
N GLY A 282 -19.08 27.82 15.12
CA GLY A 282 -17.98 28.75 14.81
C GLY A 282 -17.49 29.49 16.07
N THR A 283 -16.41 30.27 15.96
CA THR A 283 -15.88 31.26 16.94
C THR A 283 -14.96 30.78 18.09
N THR A 284 -13.68 31.15 17.97
CA THR A 284 -12.61 31.43 18.97
C THR A 284 -12.81 31.17 20.47
N VAL A 285 -11.73 30.73 21.14
CA VAL A 285 -10.91 31.57 22.06
C VAL A 285 -9.60 30.85 22.44
N GLU A 286 -8.58 31.62 22.84
CA GLU A 286 -7.30 31.13 23.37
C GLU A 286 -7.46 30.57 24.80
N GLU A 287 -6.69 29.54 25.18
CA GLU A 287 -6.05 29.58 26.50
C GLU A 287 -4.69 28.87 26.52
N GLN A 288 -3.81 29.32 27.40
CA GLN A 288 -2.45 28.83 27.58
C GLN A 288 -2.42 27.70 28.63
N SER A 289 -1.56 26.69 28.48
CA SER A 289 -0.43 26.45 29.41
C SER A 289 0.09 24.99 29.44
N LYS A 290 1.38 24.89 29.82
CA LYS A 290 1.97 23.88 30.74
C LYS A 290 2.63 22.61 30.18
N VAL A 291 3.95 22.73 29.99
CA VAL A 291 5.00 21.69 30.13
C VAL A 291 5.01 21.18 31.60
N PRO A 292 5.13 19.86 31.88
CA PRO A 292 6.38 19.05 31.79
C PRO A 292 6.38 18.08 30.59
N ASP A 293 7.49 17.67 29.98
CA ASP A 293 8.85 17.35 30.49
C ASP A 293 8.90 16.08 31.36
N GLU A 294 8.97 14.91 30.71
CA GLU A 294 9.63 13.72 31.24
C GLU A 294 10.10 12.82 30.08
N HIS A 295 11.39 12.46 30.06
CA HIS A 295 11.97 11.54 29.08
C HIS A 295 12.88 10.52 29.78
N PRO A 296 12.53 9.23 29.76
CA PRO A 296 13.52 8.18 29.83
C PRO A 296 13.44 7.21 28.65
N GLU A 297 14.56 7.20 27.95
CA GLU A 297 15.09 6.23 26.97
C GLU A 297 15.24 4.80 27.58
N PRO A 298 15.71 3.77 26.83
CA PRO A 298 14.87 2.92 25.97
C PRO A 298 14.89 1.43 26.37
N SER A 299 13.90 0.65 25.91
CA SER A 299 13.85 -0.81 26.12
C SER A 299 14.20 -1.59 24.85
N GLN A 300 15.33 -2.29 24.87
CA GLN A 300 15.72 -3.27 23.84
C GLN A 300 15.11 -4.63 24.16
N THR A 301 14.44 -5.26 23.18
CA THR A 301 14.27 -6.72 23.12
C THR A 301 14.54 -7.19 21.70
N ALA A 302 15.58 -8.01 21.53
CA ALA A 302 16.12 -8.40 20.25
C ALA A 302 15.75 -9.83 19.83
N ASP A 303 16.03 -10.14 18.57
CA ASP A 303 16.43 -11.46 18.08
C ASP A 303 15.55 -12.69 18.40
N TYR A 304 14.40 -12.82 17.72
CA TYR A 304 14.00 -14.13 17.17
C TYR A 304 13.00 -14.03 16.00
N ILE A 305 13.49 -14.00 14.76
CA ILE A 305 13.28 -15.02 13.69
C ILE A 305 14.33 -14.71 12.62
N GLU A 306 15.40 -15.50 12.55
CA GLU A 306 16.35 -15.50 11.44
C GLU A 306 16.12 -16.75 10.58
N LYS A 307 16.48 -16.67 9.29
CA LYS A 307 16.53 -17.77 8.29
C LYS A 307 15.20 -18.18 7.65
N SER A 308 14.84 -17.49 6.56
CA SER A 308 14.89 -18.11 5.22
C SER A 308 14.87 -17.05 4.11
N LEU A 309 15.26 -17.45 2.88
CA LEU A 309 15.23 -16.66 1.65
C LEU A 309 16.20 -15.45 1.58
N ASP A 310 17.49 -15.76 1.45
CA ASP A 310 18.55 -14.86 0.95
C ASP A 310 18.33 -14.55 -0.55
N LEU A 311 17.36 -13.67 -0.84
CA LEU A 311 17.04 -13.22 -2.21
C LEU A 311 18.06 -12.21 -2.77
N SER A 312 18.95 -11.69 -1.93
CA SER A 312 19.93 -10.64 -2.25
C SER A 312 20.93 -11.01 -3.35
N LYS A 313 21.02 -12.29 -3.73
CA LYS A 313 21.91 -12.79 -4.80
C LYS A 313 21.23 -13.03 -6.14
N LEU A 314 19.90 -12.91 -6.25
CA LEU A 314 19.22 -13.06 -7.54
C LEU A 314 19.33 -11.81 -8.44
N PHE A 315 19.87 -10.71 -7.89
CA PHE A 315 20.10 -9.44 -8.60
C PHE A 315 21.59 -9.17 -8.89
N GLU A 316 22.43 -10.21 -8.98
CA GLU A 316 23.77 -10.11 -9.61
C GLU A 316 23.67 -9.96 -11.16
N GLY A 317 22.75 -9.11 -11.63
CA GLY A 317 22.43 -8.81 -13.03
C GLY A 317 23.32 -7.73 -13.64
N GLY A 318 24.62 -7.76 -13.34
CA GLY A 318 25.60 -6.77 -13.81
C GLY A 318 25.67 -5.50 -12.95
N ALA A 319 26.90 -5.04 -12.66
CA ALA A 319 27.13 -3.80 -11.95
C ALA A 319 26.79 -2.59 -12.84
N LYS A 320 25.57 -2.05 -12.70
CA LYS A 320 25.29 -0.68 -13.15
C LYS A 320 26.14 0.30 -12.31
N PRO A 321 26.91 1.22 -12.92
CA PRO A 321 27.56 2.29 -12.16
C PRO A 321 26.51 3.24 -11.58
N ASP A 322 26.87 3.96 -10.53
CA ASP A 322 25.96 4.89 -9.83
C ASP A 322 25.44 6.00 -10.77
N LEU A 323 24.17 5.88 -11.15
CA LEU A 323 23.45 6.75 -12.09
C LEU A 323 23.23 8.20 -11.62
N GLY A 324 23.87 8.62 -10.51
CA GLY A 324 23.57 9.84 -9.78
C GLY A 324 24.48 11.05 -10.05
N ASN A 325 25.59 10.90 -10.79
CA ASN A 325 26.54 11.99 -11.03
C ASN A 325 26.90 12.11 -12.52
N PRO A 326 26.86 13.31 -13.12
CA PRO A 326 27.34 13.54 -14.49
C PRO A 326 28.87 13.41 -14.53
N GLN A 327 29.39 12.78 -15.59
CA GLN A 327 30.84 12.63 -15.77
C GLN A 327 31.46 13.87 -16.47
N TRP A 328 30.66 14.61 -17.24
CA TRP A 328 31.09 15.82 -17.94
C TRP A 328 30.07 16.95 -17.83
N GLU A 329 30.59 18.18 -17.93
CA GLU A 329 29.84 19.43 -18.05
C GLU A 329 30.41 20.21 -19.24
N VAL A 330 29.55 20.48 -20.23
CA VAL A 330 29.88 21.19 -21.47
C VAL A 330 29.43 22.64 -21.35
N GLU A 331 30.36 23.53 -20.99
CA GLU A 331 30.14 24.98 -20.84
C GLU A 331 30.17 25.65 -22.21
N ILE A 332 29.09 26.32 -22.60
CA ILE A 332 28.95 26.92 -23.93
C ILE A 332 29.33 28.40 -23.86
N LEU A 333 30.20 28.84 -24.77
CA LEU A 333 30.68 30.22 -24.84
C LEU A 333 29.79 31.09 -25.78
N PRO A 334 29.66 32.40 -25.52
CA PRO A 334 29.01 33.33 -26.44
C PRO A 334 29.66 33.33 -27.84
N PRO A 335 28.90 33.59 -28.93
CA PRO A 335 27.48 33.95 -28.96
C PRO A 335 26.54 32.74 -28.88
N PHE A 336 25.47 32.86 -28.11
CA PHE A 336 24.49 31.78 -27.92
C PHE A 336 23.53 31.65 -29.10
N ASN A 337 23.33 30.42 -29.58
CA ASN A 337 22.32 30.08 -30.57
C ASN A 337 21.60 28.80 -30.13
N ILE A 338 20.38 28.94 -29.61
CA ILE A 338 19.59 27.82 -29.05
C ILE A 338 19.41 26.68 -30.06
N GLY A 339 19.26 26.98 -31.36
CA GLY A 339 19.17 25.95 -32.40
C GLY A 339 20.43 25.08 -32.47
N LYS A 340 21.62 25.70 -32.43
CA LYS A 340 22.90 24.99 -32.40
C LYS A 340 23.16 24.26 -31.07
N ILE A 341 22.71 24.82 -29.95
CA ILE A 341 22.78 24.15 -28.64
C ILE A 341 21.94 22.86 -28.68
N MET A 342 20.70 22.93 -29.20
CA MET A 342 19.84 21.75 -29.38
C MET A 342 20.41 20.74 -30.39
N GLU A 343 21.17 21.18 -31.39
CA GLU A 343 21.87 20.29 -32.32
C GLU A 343 23.02 19.54 -31.62
N VAL A 344 23.78 20.20 -30.73
CA VAL A 344 24.79 19.54 -29.88
C VAL A 344 24.14 18.53 -28.92
N VAL A 345 23.06 18.93 -28.22
CA VAL A 345 22.29 18.04 -27.32
C VAL A 345 21.78 16.82 -28.10
N SER A 346 21.09 17.03 -29.22
CA SER A 346 20.54 15.96 -30.05
C SER A 346 21.61 15.03 -30.63
N PHE A 347 22.80 15.55 -30.95
CA PHE A 347 23.94 14.71 -31.35
C PHE A 347 24.44 13.83 -30.19
N LEU A 348 24.57 14.39 -28.99
CA LEU A 348 25.02 13.64 -27.81
C LEU A 348 24.03 12.55 -27.40
N ASP A 349 22.72 12.83 -27.42
CA ASP A 349 21.66 11.85 -27.12
C ASP A 349 21.61 10.66 -28.11
N GLN A 350 22.20 10.81 -29.31
CA GLN A 350 22.30 9.74 -30.32
C GLN A 350 23.49 8.81 -30.12
N LEU A 351 24.43 9.12 -29.21
CA LEU A 351 25.62 8.32 -28.97
C LEU A 351 25.31 7.14 -28.02
N PRO A 352 25.64 5.88 -28.37
CA PRO A 352 25.34 4.73 -27.52
C PRO A 352 26.08 4.75 -26.17
N GLU A 353 27.22 5.44 -26.10
CA GLU A 353 28.01 5.69 -24.89
C GLU A 353 27.36 6.69 -23.92
N VAL A 354 26.40 7.51 -24.36
CA VAL A 354 25.67 8.48 -23.53
C VAL A 354 24.43 7.81 -22.94
N GLU A 355 24.19 8.02 -21.64
CA GLU A 355 22.97 7.55 -20.96
C GLU A 355 21.85 8.58 -20.99
N ASN A 356 22.19 9.85 -20.78
CA ASN A 356 21.29 10.99 -20.72
C ASN A 356 22.08 12.29 -20.94
N THR A 357 21.40 13.37 -21.36
CA THR A 357 21.92 14.74 -21.27
C THR A 357 20.93 15.63 -20.53
N GLU A 358 21.44 16.66 -19.85
CA GLU A 358 20.61 17.65 -19.14
C GLU A 358 21.14 19.06 -19.41
N MET A 359 20.35 19.90 -20.08
CA MET A 359 20.72 21.29 -20.37
C MET A 359 20.35 22.19 -19.20
N ILE A 360 21.36 22.65 -18.47
CA ILE A 360 21.22 23.67 -17.43
C ILE A 360 21.40 25.05 -18.09
N VAL A 361 20.33 25.84 -18.10
CA VAL A 361 20.40 27.27 -18.38
C VAL A 361 20.39 27.99 -17.02
N PRO A 362 21.54 28.32 -16.41
CA PRO A 362 21.56 29.14 -15.21
C PRO A 362 21.03 30.53 -15.55
N GLN A 363 20.45 31.21 -14.57
CA GLN A 363 19.84 32.54 -14.75
C GLN A 363 20.86 33.66 -15.05
N ILE A 364 22.15 33.32 -15.20
CA ILE A 364 23.26 34.26 -15.35
C ILE A 364 24.25 33.72 -16.41
N ASP A 365 24.15 34.28 -17.61
CA ASP A 365 25.16 34.41 -18.67
C ASP A 365 25.85 33.20 -19.33
N MET A 366 25.81 31.96 -18.82
CA MET A 366 26.50 30.81 -19.49
C MET A 366 25.71 29.49 -19.42
N PRO A 367 25.12 28.98 -20.52
CA PRO A 367 24.43 27.69 -20.52
C PRO A 367 25.43 26.52 -20.54
N SER A 368 25.12 25.46 -19.78
CA SER A 368 25.89 24.23 -19.68
C SER A 368 25.04 23.00 -20.05
N ILE A 369 25.65 21.98 -20.64
CA ILE A 369 25.04 20.64 -20.82
C ILE A 369 25.76 19.65 -19.91
N LEU A 370 25.05 19.03 -18.97
CA LEU A 370 25.54 17.86 -18.25
C LEU A 370 25.41 16.63 -19.13
N VAL A 371 26.45 15.79 -19.15
CA VAL A 371 26.48 14.54 -19.93
C VAL A 371 26.74 13.37 -19.00
N PHE A 372 25.81 12.41 -19.02
CA PHE A 372 25.87 11.16 -18.28
C PHE A 372 26.34 10.06 -19.24
N LEU A 373 27.38 9.30 -18.88
CA LEU A 373 28.02 8.31 -19.73
C LEU A 373 27.83 6.87 -19.21
N ARG A 374 27.42 5.97 -20.10
CA ARG A 374 27.38 4.52 -19.87
C ARG A 374 28.76 3.86 -19.88
N GLY A 375 29.77 4.52 -20.45
CA GLY A 375 31.11 3.97 -20.63
C GLY A 375 32.21 5.02 -20.83
N PRO A 376 33.49 4.61 -20.82
CA PRO A 376 34.62 5.53 -21.00
C PRO A 376 34.69 6.05 -22.45
N MET A 377 34.62 7.37 -22.59
CA MET A 377 34.53 8.07 -23.88
C MET A 377 35.38 9.35 -23.82
N ASN A 378 36.09 9.69 -24.90
CA ASN A 378 36.74 11.00 -25.02
C ASN A 378 35.75 12.02 -25.62
N LEU A 379 35.06 12.76 -24.74
CA LEU A 379 34.08 13.75 -25.15
C LEU A 379 34.70 14.91 -25.96
N VAL A 380 35.98 15.23 -25.73
CA VAL A 380 36.70 16.30 -26.44
C VAL A 380 36.82 15.98 -27.93
N ASP A 381 37.32 14.79 -28.28
CA ASP A 381 37.48 14.35 -29.67
C ASP A 381 36.14 14.31 -30.39
N VAL A 382 35.08 13.84 -29.71
CA VAL A 382 33.75 13.69 -30.29
C VAL A 382 33.07 15.04 -30.48
N LEU A 383 33.16 15.99 -29.55
CA LEU A 383 32.67 17.35 -29.74
C LEU A 383 33.38 18.07 -30.92
N GLN A 384 34.66 17.75 -31.20
CA GLN A 384 35.36 18.27 -32.39
C GLN A 384 34.82 17.70 -33.72
N THR A 385 34.05 16.61 -33.71
CA THR A 385 33.38 16.07 -34.92
C THR A 385 32.04 16.74 -35.24
N VAL A 386 31.47 17.52 -34.30
CA VAL A 386 30.14 18.10 -34.42
C VAL A 386 30.17 19.36 -35.31
N PRO A 387 29.47 19.42 -36.46
CA PRO A 387 29.60 20.54 -37.42
C PRO A 387 29.22 21.93 -36.89
N VAL A 388 28.42 22.02 -35.82
CA VAL A 388 28.05 23.29 -35.17
C VAL A 388 29.07 23.78 -34.13
N VAL A 389 30.10 22.98 -33.81
CA VAL A 389 31.16 23.35 -32.86
C VAL A 389 32.38 23.88 -33.63
N ALA A 390 32.90 25.04 -33.22
CA ALA A 390 34.05 25.69 -33.85
C ALA A 390 35.35 25.55 -33.05
N HIS A 391 35.26 25.44 -31.72
CA HIS A 391 36.40 25.20 -30.84
C HIS A 391 35.99 24.36 -29.64
N VAL A 392 36.92 23.54 -29.13
CA VAL A 392 36.75 22.70 -27.93
C VAL A 392 38.00 22.84 -27.07
N GLU A 393 37.83 23.19 -25.80
CA GLU A 393 38.90 23.36 -24.80
C GLU A 393 38.59 22.51 -23.56
N GLU A 394 39.40 21.51 -23.21
CA GLU A 394 39.25 20.80 -21.92
C GLU A 394 39.76 21.70 -20.78
N VAL A 395 38.86 22.11 -19.89
CA VAL A 395 39.18 22.98 -18.76
C VAL A 395 39.80 22.12 -17.66
N THR A 396 41.09 21.82 -17.81
CA THR A 396 41.88 21.14 -16.78
C THR A 396 41.85 21.98 -15.49
N THR A 397 41.06 21.56 -14.51
CA THR A 397 40.76 22.38 -13.32
C THR A 397 42.04 22.72 -12.58
N GLY A 398 42.43 24.00 -12.62
CA GLY A 398 43.69 24.48 -12.07
C GLY A 398 43.84 24.10 -10.59
N LYS A 399 45.07 23.68 -10.22
CA LYS A 399 45.45 23.01 -8.96
C LYS A 399 45.37 23.90 -7.70
N ALA A 400 44.48 24.89 -7.67
CA ALA A 400 44.47 26.02 -6.74
C ALA A 400 43.13 26.27 -6.02
N SER A 401 42.02 25.62 -6.42
CA SER A 401 40.69 25.92 -5.89
C SER A 401 39.86 24.69 -5.53
N THR A 402 40.18 24.03 -4.40
CA THR A 402 39.23 23.57 -3.35
C THR A 402 39.96 22.64 -2.35
N ASN A 403 39.65 22.78 -1.06
CA ASN A 403 40.02 21.80 -0.03
C ASN A 403 38.94 20.69 0.06
N GLY A 404 38.56 20.14 -1.09
CA GLY A 404 37.61 19.04 -1.24
C GLY A 404 38.25 17.83 -1.90
N GLU A 405 37.60 16.66 -1.85
CA GLU A 405 38.13 15.43 -2.44
C GLU A 405 38.41 15.58 -3.94
N SER A 406 39.66 15.37 -4.33
CA SER A 406 40.11 15.47 -5.72
C SER A 406 39.53 14.34 -6.57
N GLY A 407 38.42 14.62 -7.26
CA GLY A 407 37.79 13.70 -8.22
C GLY A 407 36.26 13.61 -8.19
N LYS A 408 35.57 14.41 -7.37
CA LYS A 408 34.12 14.26 -7.11
C LYS A 408 33.16 15.13 -7.93
N GLY A 409 33.66 15.87 -8.94
CA GLY A 409 32.84 16.70 -9.82
C GLY A 409 33.02 16.33 -11.30
N PRO A 410 32.06 16.71 -12.18
CA PRO A 410 32.17 16.47 -13.62
C PRO A 410 33.42 17.15 -14.21
N ARG A 411 33.97 16.55 -15.26
CA ARG A 411 35.01 17.19 -16.07
C ARG A 411 34.40 18.32 -16.89
N LYS A 412 35.01 19.50 -16.85
CA LYS A 412 34.56 20.67 -17.61
C LYS A 412 35.23 20.72 -18.98
N VAL A 413 34.43 20.87 -20.02
CA VAL A 413 34.89 21.18 -21.38
C VAL A 413 34.16 22.43 -21.87
N ARG A 414 34.87 23.34 -22.54
CA ARG A 414 34.29 24.55 -23.14
C ARG A 414 34.14 24.36 -24.63
N ILE A 415 33.01 24.81 -25.17
CA ILE A 415 32.79 24.87 -26.62
C ILE A 415 32.41 26.27 -27.08
N SER A 416 32.94 26.69 -28.22
CA SER A 416 32.36 27.80 -28.99
C SER A 416 31.56 27.22 -30.16
N LEU A 417 30.39 27.80 -30.40
CA LEU A 417 29.55 27.44 -31.54
C LEU A 417 30.03 28.19 -32.79
N SER A 418 29.92 27.55 -33.95
CA SER A 418 30.25 28.20 -35.22
C SER A 418 29.36 29.41 -35.47
N GLU A 419 29.94 30.49 -35.98
CA GLU A 419 29.13 31.61 -36.47
C GLU A 419 28.25 31.14 -37.63
N ASN A 420 27.00 31.61 -37.68
CA ASN A 420 26.15 31.36 -38.84
C ASN A 420 26.62 32.24 -39.99
N ILE A 421 27.30 31.65 -40.97
CA ILE A 421 27.57 32.26 -42.28
C ILE A 421 26.25 32.29 -43.09
N THR A 422 25.24 33.01 -42.60
CA THR A 422 24.03 33.34 -43.34
C THR A 422 24.44 34.17 -44.55
N ALA A 423 24.31 33.57 -45.74
CA ALA A 423 24.93 34.09 -46.95
C ALA A 423 24.31 35.42 -47.40
N GLN A 424 25.15 36.45 -47.46
CA GLN A 424 24.96 37.71 -48.20
C GLN A 424 23.60 38.42 -48.02
N GLU A 425 23.55 39.38 -47.09
CA GLU A 425 22.92 40.65 -47.45
C GLU A 425 23.70 41.22 -48.64
N LYS A 426 23.10 41.16 -49.84
CA LYS A 426 23.63 41.84 -51.02
C LYS A 426 23.32 43.34 -50.91
N LYS A 427 24.36 44.15 -51.04
CA LYS A 427 24.27 45.59 -51.35
C LYS A 427 23.54 45.85 -52.66
#